data_AF-A0A285N7R1-F1
#
_entry.id   AF-A0A285N7R1-F1
#
_cell.length_a   1.000
_cell.length_b   1.000
_cell.length_c   1.000
_cell.angle_alpha   90.00
_cell.angle_beta   90.00
_cell.angle_gamma   90.00
#
_symmetry.space_group_name_H-M   'P 1'
#
loop_
_entity.id
_entity.type
_entity.pdbx_description
1 polymer ?
#
loop_
_entity_poly.entity_id
_entity_poly.type
_entity_poly.pdbx_seq_one_letter_code
_entity_poly.pdbx_strand_id
1 'polypeptide(L)'
;MASAAIALDGLVPGAVYYGTLDADDEEAYDALDWQDPRPKPTWEEVRAWTEPVKVPESVTMMQARMAMLNAGILDQVQAAIGAMSGTEGQAAQIQWQFAQEVRRDWPLVLHLQSTVGLTDQQVDDLFIAAAGIQ
;
A
#
# COMPACT_ATOMS: atom_id res chain seq x y z
N MET A 1 4.18 -12.51 3.04
CA MET A 1 2.86 -13.00 2.60
C MET A 1 2.17 -13.58 3.81
N ALA A 2 0.90 -13.31 4.00
CA ALA A 2 0.13 -13.95 5.07
C ALA A 2 -0.18 -15.41 4.67
N SER A 3 -0.33 -16.31 5.64
CA SER A 3 -0.69 -17.71 5.38
C SER A 3 -2.18 -17.84 5.06
N ALA A 4 -2.59 -18.96 4.47
CA ALA A 4 -3.98 -19.29 4.20
C ALA A 4 -4.81 -19.32 5.49
N ALA A 5 -4.21 -19.76 6.60
CA ALA A 5 -4.87 -19.76 7.92
C ALA A 5 -5.19 -18.34 8.41
N ILE A 6 -4.26 -17.40 8.24
CA ILE A 6 -4.46 -15.99 8.61
C ILE A 6 -5.53 -15.36 7.69
N ALA A 7 -5.49 -15.66 6.40
CA ALA A 7 -6.48 -15.19 5.45
C ALA A 7 -7.89 -15.70 5.76
N LEU A 8 -8.01 -16.97 6.12
CA LEU A 8 -9.29 -17.57 6.49
C LEU A 8 -9.88 -16.92 7.75
N ASP A 9 -9.06 -16.62 8.76
CA ASP A 9 -9.50 -15.89 9.96
C ASP A 9 -9.86 -14.43 9.63
N GLY A 10 -9.16 -13.79 8.69
CA GLY A 10 -9.50 -12.45 8.21
C GLY A 10 -10.84 -12.39 7.46
N LEU A 11 -11.11 -13.38 6.62
CA LEU A 11 -12.34 -13.47 5.80
C LEU A 11 -13.53 -13.95 6.62
N VAL A 12 -13.31 -14.95 7.47
CA VAL A 12 -14.34 -15.60 8.29
C VAL A 12 -13.79 -15.74 9.72
N PRO A 13 -13.84 -14.66 10.53
CA PRO A 13 -13.29 -14.69 11.88
C PRO A 13 -13.91 -15.80 12.72
N GLY A 14 -13.06 -16.59 13.37
CA GLY A 14 -13.46 -17.73 14.19
C GLY A 14 -14.16 -18.84 13.42
N ALA A 15 -13.79 -19.07 12.15
CA ALA A 15 -14.31 -20.17 11.35
C ALA A 15 -14.13 -21.53 12.04
N VAL A 16 -15.18 -22.35 12.04
CA VAL A 16 -15.11 -23.74 12.54
C VAL A 16 -14.81 -24.70 11.39
N TYR A 17 -13.62 -25.31 11.41
CA TYR A 17 -13.22 -26.32 10.44
C TYR A 17 -12.24 -27.32 11.07
N TYR A 18 -12.11 -28.49 10.45
CA TYR A 18 -11.07 -29.48 10.79
C TYR A 18 -10.14 -29.71 9.59
N GLY A 19 -8.86 -29.97 9.86
CA GLY A 19 -7.82 -30.13 8.84
C GLY A 19 -6.55 -29.36 9.19
N THR A 20 -5.57 -29.35 8.29
CA THR A 20 -4.34 -28.55 8.41
C THR A 20 -4.21 -27.61 7.21
N LEU A 21 -3.70 -26.40 7.48
CA LEU A 21 -3.33 -25.41 6.47
C LEU A 21 -1.81 -25.19 6.42
N ASP A 22 -1.01 -26.08 7.00
CA ASP A 22 0.45 -25.91 7.10
C ASP A 22 1.15 -25.90 5.73
N ALA A 23 0.53 -26.50 4.71
CA ALA A 23 1.03 -26.54 3.35
C ALA A 23 0.76 -25.24 2.56
N ASP A 24 -0.18 -24.39 3.03
CA ASP A 24 -0.58 -23.13 2.37
C ASP A 24 -0.87 -23.28 0.86
N ASP A 25 -1.50 -24.39 0.46
CA ASP A 25 -1.88 -24.69 -0.93
C ASP A 25 -3.38 -25.01 -1.10
N GLU A 26 -3.84 -25.00 -2.36
CA GLU A 26 -5.24 -25.23 -2.73
C GLU A 26 -5.73 -26.62 -2.30
N GLU A 27 -4.86 -27.63 -2.41
CA GLU A 27 -5.19 -29.01 -2.07
C GLU A 27 -5.46 -29.17 -0.56
N ALA A 28 -4.59 -28.60 0.29
CA ALA A 28 -4.78 -28.57 1.74
C ALA A 28 -6.02 -27.75 2.13
N TYR A 29 -6.26 -26.61 1.45
CA TYR A 29 -7.45 -25.80 1.68
C TYR A 29 -8.74 -26.54 1.33
N ASP A 30 -8.78 -27.22 0.18
CA ASP A 30 -9.94 -27.97 -0.28
C ASP A 30 -10.21 -29.19 0.60
N ALA A 31 -9.17 -29.81 1.16
CA ALA A 31 -9.28 -30.92 2.10
C ALA A 31 -9.86 -30.55 3.47
N LEU A 32 -10.06 -29.26 3.79
CA LEU A 32 -10.68 -28.85 5.04
C LEU A 32 -12.12 -29.35 5.16
N ASP A 33 -12.43 -30.00 6.29
CA ASP A 33 -13.79 -30.32 6.72
C ASP A 33 -14.43 -29.06 7.32
N TRP A 34 -15.20 -28.37 6.49
CA TRP A 34 -15.85 -27.11 6.84
C TRP A 34 -17.13 -27.34 7.64
N GLN A 35 -17.16 -26.86 8.87
CA GLN A 35 -18.28 -27.04 9.82
C GLN A 35 -18.95 -25.71 10.19
N ASP A 36 -18.45 -24.59 9.68
CA ASP A 36 -19.02 -23.28 9.93
C ASP A 36 -20.34 -23.13 9.15
N PRO A 37 -21.40 -22.56 9.76
CA PRO A 37 -22.65 -22.31 9.05
C PRO A 37 -22.54 -21.26 7.95
N ARG A 38 -21.48 -20.42 7.94
CA ARG A 38 -21.19 -19.46 6.86
C ARG A 38 -20.62 -20.20 5.64
N PRO A 39 -20.76 -19.64 4.43
CA PRO A 39 -20.13 -20.22 3.24
C PRO A 39 -18.61 -20.25 3.41
N LYS A 40 -17.99 -21.38 3.05
CA LYS A 40 -16.53 -21.49 2.94
C LYS A 40 -16.05 -20.54 1.84
N PRO A 41 -15.10 -19.63 2.11
CA PRO A 41 -14.48 -18.82 1.06
C PRO A 41 -13.87 -19.71 -0.01
N THR A 42 -13.78 -19.23 -1.23
CA THR A 42 -13.04 -19.92 -2.28
C THR A 42 -11.54 -19.81 -2.05
N TRP A 43 -10.77 -20.75 -2.62
CA TRP A 43 -9.32 -20.65 -2.59
C TRP A 43 -8.81 -19.34 -3.24
N GLU A 44 -9.50 -18.86 -4.29
CA GLU A 44 -9.18 -17.60 -4.93
C GLU A 44 -9.36 -16.40 -3.98
N GLU A 45 -10.42 -16.38 -3.17
CA GLU A 45 -10.64 -15.33 -2.16
C GLU A 45 -9.58 -15.36 -1.06
N VAL A 46 -9.21 -16.54 -0.58
CA VAL A 46 -8.12 -16.73 0.38
C VAL A 46 -6.80 -16.25 -0.22
N ARG A 47 -6.48 -16.67 -1.44
CA ARG A 47 -5.26 -16.27 -2.13
C ARG A 47 -5.22 -14.76 -2.36
N ALA A 48 -6.30 -14.16 -2.87
CA ALA A 48 -6.38 -12.72 -3.11
C ALA A 48 -6.17 -11.90 -1.82
N TRP A 49 -6.61 -12.42 -0.67
CA TRP A 49 -6.34 -11.82 0.62
C TRP A 49 -4.87 -11.93 1.04
N THR A 50 -4.20 -13.05 0.73
CA THR A 50 -2.77 -13.26 1.01
C THR A 50 -1.83 -12.51 0.07
N GLU A 51 -2.30 -12.11 -1.11
CA GLU A 51 -1.49 -11.40 -2.09
C GLU A 51 -1.12 -10.00 -1.57
N PRO A 52 0.18 -9.64 -1.54
CA PRO A 52 0.59 -8.32 -1.07
C PRO A 52 0.02 -7.26 -1.99
N VAL A 53 -0.60 -6.22 -1.41
CA VAL A 53 -1.03 -5.04 -2.18
C VAL A 53 0.20 -4.49 -2.88
N LYS A 54 0.16 -4.51 -4.22
CA LYS A 54 1.29 -4.05 -5.02
C LYS A 54 1.35 -2.52 -4.96
N VAL A 55 2.31 -2.00 -4.21
CA VAL A 55 2.60 -0.57 -4.16
C VAL A 55 3.15 -0.13 -5.53
N PRO A 56 2.57 0.90 -6.17
CA PRO A 56 3.12 1.46 -7.40
C PRO A 56 4.52 2.03 -7.19
N GLU A 57 5.46 1.69 -8.06
CA GLU A 57 6.83 2.24 -8.05
C GLU A 57 6.85 3.73 -8.43
N SER A 58 5.93 4.15 -9.29
CA SER A 58 5.71 5.54 -9.67
C SER A 58 4.25 5.86 -9.90
N VAL A 59 3.90 7.14 -9.74
CA VAL A 59 2.58 7.73 -10.05
C VAL A 59 2.78 9.07 -10.74
N THR A 60 1.78 9.55 -11.49
CA THR A 60 1.89 10.88 -12.11
C THR A 60 1.94 11.98 -11.05
N MET A 61 2.55 13.13 -11.35
CA MET A 61 2.56 14.28 -10.43
C MET A 61 1.15 14.76 -10.06
N MET A 62 0.19 14.65 -10.99
CA MET A 62 -1.20 15.01 -10.73
C MET A 62 -1.83 14.09 -9.68
N GLN A 63 -1.70 12.78 -9.86
CA GLN A 63 -2.16 11.76 -8.91
C GLN A 63 -1.52 11.93 -7.54
N ALA A 64 -0.20 12.14 -7.48
CA ALA A 64 0.53 12.34 -6.23
C ALA A 64 0.00 13.57 -5.47
N ARG A 65 -0.14 14.72 -6.14
CA ARG A 65 -0.65 15.95 -5.52
C ARG A 65 -2.10 15.79 -5.05
N MET A 66 -2.95 15.10 -5.82
CA MET A 66 -4.33 14.83 -5.44
C MET A 66 -4.42 13.88 -4.24
N ALA A 67 -3.59 12.83 -4.19
CA ALA A 67 -3.53 11.94 -3.04
C ALA A 67 -3.07 12.68 -1.77
N MET A 68 -2.03 13.52 -1.88
CA MET A 68 -1.57 14.36 -0.77
C MET A 68 -2.63 15.40 -0.35
N LEU A 69 -3.40 15.94 -1.29
CA LEU A 69 -4.52 16.85 -1.01
C LEU A 69 -5.62 16.12 -0.23
N ASN A 70 -6.01 14.93 -0.70
CA ASN A 70 -7.03 14.10 -0.05
C ASN A 70 -6.59 13.64 1.34
N ALA A 71 -5.29 13.41 1.54
CA ALA A 71 -4.70 13.09 2.84
C ALA A 71 -4.51 14.33 3.75
N GLY A 72 -4.75 15.55 3.25
CA GLY A 72 -4.61 16.79 4.01
C GLY A 72 -3.17 17.20 4.31
N ILE A 73 -2.17 16.62 3.63
CA ILE A 73 -0.73 16.87 3.87
C ILE A 73 -0.05 17.70 2.78
N LEU A 74 -0.78 18.05 1.70
CA LEU A 74 -0.19 18.74 0.55
C LEU A 74 0.51 20.05 0.95
N ASP A 75 -0.13 20.86 1.80
CA ASP A 75 0.44 22.14 2.25
C ASP A 75 1.71 21.94 3.08
N GLN A 76 1.76 20.89 3.92
CA GLN A 76 2.94 20.54 4.71
C GLN A 76 4.11 20.12 3.80
N VAL A 77 3.83 19.33 2.76
CA VAL A 77 4.82 18.94 1.75
C VAL A 77 5.35 20.15 0.99
N GLN A 78 4.45 21.04 0.54
CA GLN A 78 4.85 22.28 -0.15
C GLN A 78 5.73 23.18 0.74
N ALA A 79 5.37 23.33 2.02
CA ALA A 79 6.17 24.07 2.98
C ALA A 79 7.56 23.43 3.19
N ALA A 80 7.63 22.11 3.29
CA ALA A 80 8.89 21.38 3.42
C ALA A 80 9.82 21.63 2.22
N ILE A 81 9.29 21.55 0.99
CA ILE A 81 10.06 21.84 -0.24
C ILE A 81 10.50 23.30 -0.28
N GLY A 82 9.64 24.23 0.14
CA GLY A 82 9.96 25.66 0.21
C GLY A 82 11.04 26.01 1.23
N ALA A 83 11.20 25.21 2.29
CA ALA A 83 12.23 25.39 3.31
C ALA A 83 13.62 24.87 2.88
N MET A 84 13.70 24.04 1.83
CA MET A 84 14.96 23.51 1.34
C MET A 84 15.82 24.62 0.73
N SER A 85 17.13 24.58 1.00
CA SER A 85 18.09 25.62 0.57
C SER A 85 19.20 25.04 -0.32
N GLY A 86 19.92 25.91 -1.03
CA GLY A 86 21.05 25.51 -1.87
C GLY A 86 20.64 24.73 -3.12
N THR A 87 21.59 24.00 -3.70
CA THR A 87 21.39 23.23 -4.94
C THR A 87 20.32 22.15 -4.80
N GLU A 88 20.25 21.50 -3.62
CA GLU A 88 19.25 20.47 -3.33
C GLU A 88 17.83 21.05 -3.29
N GLY A 89 17.65 22.22 -2.67
CA GLY A 89 16.36 22.92 -2.67
C GLY A 89 15.92 23.34 -4.08
N GLN A 90 16.84 23.85 -4.89
CA GLN A 90 16.53 24.18 -6.30
C GLN A 90 16.15 22.93 -7.09
N ALA A 91 16.87 21.82 -6.92
CA ALA A 91 16.53 20.56 -7.57
C ALA A 91 15.16 20.02 -7.12
N ALA A 92 14.86 20.08 -5.82
CA ALA A 92 13.57 19.67 -5.26
C ALA A 92 12.41 20.50 -5.83
N GLN A 93 12.58 21.83 -5.94
CA GLN A 93 11.59 22.71 -6.54
C GLN A 93 11.37 22.41 -8.02
N ILE A 94 12.44 22.18 -8.79
CA ILE A 94 12.35 21.82 -10.22
C ILE A 94 11.63 20.49 -10.38
N GLN A 95 12.01 19.46 -9.62
CA GLN A 95 11.34 18.16 -9.65
C GLN A 95 9.87 18.30 -9.27
N TRP A 96 9.59 18.96 -8.16
CA TRP A 96 8.23 19.18 -7.70
C TRP A 96 7.38 19.94 -8.72
N GLN A 97 7.94 20.86 -9.48
CA GLN A 97 7.18 21.67 -10.45
C GLN A 97 7.02 20.98 -11.81
N PHE A 98 8.08 20.32 -12.30
CA PHE A 98 8.20 19.92 -13.72
C PHE A 98 8.35 18.42 -13.96
N ALA A 99 8.51 17.59 -12.92
CA ALA A 99 8.49 16.15 -13.11
C ALA A 99 7.14 15.69 -13.70
N GLN A 100 7.15 14.64 -14.50
CA GLN A 100 5.91 14.04 -15.01
C GLN A 100 5.35 13.02 -14.02
N GLU A 101 6.25 12.29 -13.36
CA GLU A 101 5.96 11.27 -12.38
C GLU A 101 6.73 11.51 -11.09
N VAL A 102 6.27 10.91 -10.00
CA VAL A 102 6.98 10.76 -8.74
C VAL A 102 7.30 9.28 -8.60
N ARG A 103 8.57 8.94 -8.39
CA ARG A 103 8.94 7.57 -8.02
C ARG A 103 9.17 7.45 -6.53
N ARG A 104 8.80 6.31 -5.96
CA ARG A 104 8.91 6.03 -4.53
C ARG A 104 10.36 6.03 -4.03
N ASP A 105 11.29 5.62 -4.89
CA ASP A 105 12.72 5.54 -4.61
C ASP A 105 13.46 6.89 -4.74
N TRP A 106 12.76 7.98 -5.10
CA TRP A 106 13.41 9.28 -5.32
C TRP A 106 13.93 9.90 -4.01
N PRO A 107 15.13 10.51 -4.03
CA PRO A 107 15.68 11.18 -2.86
C PRO A 107 14.75 12.24 -2.25
N LEU A 108 13.98 12.94 -3.10
CA LEU A 108 12.99 13.93 -2.65
C LEU A 108 11.87 13.27 -1.83
N VAL A 109 11.36 12.10 -2.24
CA VAL A 109 10.30 11.39 -1.52
C VAL A 109 10.81 10.92 -0.17
N LEU A 110 12.00 10.31 -0.12
CA LEU A 110 12.62 9.87 1.13
C LEU A 110 12.89 11.04 2.09
N HIS A 111 13.33 12.18 1.55
CA HIS A 111 13.52 13.40 2.34
C HIS A 111 12.20 13.92 2.91
N LEU A 112 11.15 14.00 2.07
CA LEU A 112 9.84 14.48 2.48
C LEU A 112 9.18 13.55 3.49
N GLN A 113 9.34 12.24 3.33
CA GLN A 113 8.91 11.25 4.30
C GLN A 113 9.48 11.55 5.69
N SER A 114 10.80 11.75 5.78
CA SER A 114 11.46 12.09 7.05
C SER A 114 11.03 13.45 7.60
N THR A 115 10.88 14.47 6.75
CA THR A 115 10.55 15.84 7.18
C THR A 115 9.09 15.98 7.63
N VAL A 116 8.18 15.27 6.97
CA VAL A 116 6.74 15.25 7.29
C VAL A 116 6.44 14.29 8.44
N GLY A 117 7.32 13.32 8.70
CA GLY A 117 7.14 12.30 9.74
C GLY A 117 6.25 11.14 9.29
N LEU A 118 6.29 10.80 8.00
CA LEU A 118 5.52 9.69 7.44
C LEU A 118 6.23 8.35 7.66
N THR A 119 5.47 7.33 8.05
CA THR A 119 5.93 5.94 8.08
C THR A 119 6.00 5.35 6.67
N ASP A 120 6.77 4.28 6.47
CA ASP A 120 6.83 3.57 5.17
C ASP A 120 5.44 3.15 4.71
N GLN A 121 4.60 2.67 5.63
CA GLN A 121 3.21 2.29 5.34
C GLN A 121 2.38 3.48 4.84
N GLN A 122 2.52 4.65 5.44
CA GLN A 122 1.79 5.84 5.00
C GLN A 122 2.24 6.32 3.61
N VAL A 123 3.52 6.14 3.28
CA VAL A 123 4.02 6.40 1.92
C VAL A 123 3.41 5.40 0.94
N ASP A 124 3.36 4.11 1.30
CA ASP A 124 2.73 3.08 0.47
C ASP A 124 1.26 3.37 0.22
N ASP A 125 0.53 3.73 1.27
CA ASP A 125 -0.89 4.08 1.19
C ASP A 125 -1.12 5.30 0.28
N LEU A 126 -0.21 6.29 0.29
CA LEU A 126 -0.28 7.44 -0.62
C LEU A 126 -0.06 7.06 -2.08
N PHE A 127 0.91 6.18 -2.38
CA PHE A 127 1.17 5.71 -3.74
C PHE A 127 0.02 4.84 -4.26
N ILE A 128 -0.52 3.96 -3.42
CA ILE A 128 -1.71 3.15 -3.73
C ILE A 128 -2.91 4.05 -4.02
N ALA A 129 -3.19 5.01 -3.12
CA ALA A 129 -4.29 5.95 -3.30
C ALA A 129 -4.12 6.81 -4.56
N ALA A 130 -2.92 7.29 -4.84
CA ALA A 130 -2.60 8.07 -6.03
C ALA A 130 -2.87 7.28 -7.33
N ALA A 131 -2.47 6.01 -7.41
CA ALA A 131 -2.72 5.19 -8.60
C ALA A 131 -4.22 4.93 -8.87
N GLY A 132 -5.07 5.02 -7.86
CA GLY A 132 -6.52 4.92 -8.00
C GLY A 132 -7.20 6.17 -8.61
N ILE A 133 -6.48 7.30 -8.74
CA ILE A 133 -7.03 8.56 -9.25
C ILE A 133 -6.91 8.59 -10.78
N GLN A 134 -8.06 8.75 -11.46
CA GLN A 134 -8.20 8.80 -12.93
C GLN A 134 -8.17 10.24 -13.47
#